data_AF-A0A9E0W9G0-F1
#
_entry.id   AF-A0A9E0W9G0-F1
#
_cell.length_a   1.000
_cell.length_b   1.000
_cell.length_c   1.000
_cell.angle_alpha   90.00
_cell.angle_beta   90.00
_cell.angle_gamma   90.00
#
_symmetry.space_group_name_H-M   'P 1'
#
loop_
_entity.id
_entity.type
_entity.pdbx_description
1 polymer ?
#
loop_
_entity_poly.entity_id
_entity_poly.type
_entity_poly.pdbx_seq_one_letter_code
_entity_poly.pdbx_strand_id
1 'polypeptide(L)'
;MTTEIARNLTAEGEQSIPAPMDLPPVGEVINLDASENYFNRELSQLQFNYRVLKQALDTTHPLINRLIFCCIFSSNMDEFFEIRVAGLRQQIKYGRETLGADGIMPEQALSEISRVAHEYIDEQYDILNHVLIPEMEKENIHFVRRQEWTPEQAEWVRNYFKDEILPVVSPIGLDPSHPFPR
;
A
#
# COMPACT_ATOMS: atom_id res chain seq x y z
N MET A 1 12.40 23.74 -5.11
CA MET A 1 11.78 22.59 -5.82
C MET A 1 11.31 21.49 -4.88
N THR A 2 11.99 21.17 -3.77
CA THR A 2 11.56 20.14 -2.80
C THR A 2 10.32 20.52 -1.96
N THR A 3 10.06 21.81 -1.76
CA THR A 3 8.91 22.30 -0.98
C THR A 3 7.59 22.29 -1.76
N GLU A 4 7.62 22.20 -3.09
CA GLU A 4 6.40 22.18 -3.92
C GLU A 4 5.80 20.79 -4.04
N ILE A 5 6.60 19.72 -4.07
CA ILE A 5 6.08 18.34 -4.13
C ILE A 5 5.38 17.97 -2.81
N ALA A 6 6.01 18.28 -1.67
CA ALA A 6 5.38 18.09 -0.36
C ALA A 6 4.12 18.96 -0.18
N ARG A 7 4.10 20.19 -0.74
CA ARG A 7 2.91 21.06 -0.75
C ARG A 7 1.82 20.57 -1.70
N ASN A 8 2.16 20.03 -2.87
CA ASN A 8 1.19 19.53 -3.82
C ASN A 8 0.59 18.18 -3.38
N LEU A 9 1.38 17.30 -2.75
CA LEU A 9 0.90 16.05 -2.14
C LEU A 9 0.05 16.28 -0.87
N THR A 10 0.19 17.44 -0.22
CA THR A 10 -0.71 17.88 0.87
C THR A 10 -1.89 18.70 0.36
N ALA A 11 -1.83 19.25 -0.85
CA ALA A 11 -2.87 20.09 -1.43
C ALA A 11 -3.87 19.34 -2.32
N GLU A 12 -3.50 18.17 -2.86
CA GLU A 12 -4.42 17.33 -3.65
C GLU A 12 -5.05 16.26 -2.77
N GLY A 13 -6.13 16.65 -2.08
CA GLY A 13 -6.93 15.70 -1.32
C GLY A 13 -7.65 16.30 -0.13
N GLU A 14 -8.28 17.47 -0.26
CA GLU A 14 -9.58 17.62 0.40
C GLU A 14 -10.49 16.55 -0.23
N GLN A 15 -10.41 15.31 0.26
CA GLN A 15 -11.55 14.42 0.20
C GLN A 15 -12.63 15.16 0.96
N SER A 16 -13.46 15.90 0.20
CA SER A 16 -14.64 16.55 0.73
C SER A 16 -15.36 15.49 1.54
N ILE A 17 -15.45 15.69 2.85
CA ILE A 17 -16.38 14.91 3.66
C ILE A 17 -17.69 15.00 2.87
N PRO A 18 -18.24 13.86 2.39
CA PRO A 18 -19.49 13.91 1.64
C PRO A 18 -20.45 14.74 2.48
N ALA A 19 -21.06 15.76 1.86
CA ALA A 19 -21.95 16.67 2.55
C ALA A 19 -22.88 15.84 3.46
N PRO A 20 -23.14 16.28 4.71
CA PRO A 20 -24.03 15.55 5.61
C PRO A 20 -25.27 15.17 4.83
N MET A 21 -25.48 13.87 4.66
CA MET A 21 -26.63 13.38 3.91
C MET A 21 -27.87 13.92 4.61
N ASP A 22 -28.77 14.57 3.87
CA ASP A 22 -30.00 15.09 4.45
C ASP A 22 -30.68 13.95 5.18
N LEU A 23 -30.83 14.10 6.51
CA LEU A 23 -31.45 13.06 7.31
C LEU A 23 -32.86 12.85 6.77
N PRO A 24 -33.26 11.60 6.50
CA PRO A 24 -34.60 11.34 6.04
C PRO A 24 -35.61 11.91 7.05
N PRO A 25 -36.72 12.51 6.58
CA PRO A 25 -37.76 13.02 7.47
C PRO A 25 -38.17 11.98 8.51
N VAL A 26 -38.31 12.43 9.76
CA VAL A 26 -38.68 11.56 10.89
C VAL A 26 -39.99 10.83 10.56
N GLY A 27 -39.93 9.51 10.40
CA GLY A 27 -41.07 8.66 10.04
C GLY A 27 -40.97 7.97 8.67
N GLU A 28 -39.93 8.25 7.88
CA GLU A 28 -39.67 7.51 6.64
C GLU A 28 -39.14 6.10 6.93
N VAL A 29 -39.70 5.10 6.23
CA VAL A 29 -39.24 3.71 6.35
C VAL A 29 -37.98 3.55 5.52
N ILE A 30 -36.82 3.47 6.20
CA ILE A 30 -35.54 3.23 5.54
C ILE A 30 -35.53 1.80 5.00
N ASN A 31 -35.32 1.66 3.69
CA ASN A 31 -35.11 0.35 3.08
C ASN A 31 -33.68 -0.14 3.38
N LEU A 32 -33.54 -1.00 4.38
CA LEU A 32 -32.25 -1.59 4.75
C LEU A 32 -31.71 -2.58 3.72
N ASP A 33 -32.51 -3.00 2.73
CA ASP A 33 -32.06 -3.89 1.66
C ASP A 33 -31.51 -3.13 0.44
N ALA A 34 -31.58 -1.79 0.44
CA ALA A 34 -31.10 -0.98 -0.68
C ALA A 34 -29.56 -0.91 -0.69
N SER A 35 -28.95 -1.46 -1.74
CA SER A 35 -27.49 -1.55 -1.88
C SER A 35 -26.76 -0.20 -1.89
N GLU A 36 -27.44 0.86 -2.32
CA GLU A 36 -26.93 2.24 -2.29
C GLU A 36 -26.60 2.75 -0.87
N ASN A 37 -27.14 2.10 0.17
CA ASN A 37 -26.85 2.43 1.56
C ASN A 37 -25.52 1.83 2.07
N TYR A 38 -24.85 0.98 1.29
CA TYR A 38 -23.69 0.22 1.72
C TYR A 38 -22.46 0.50 0.85
N PHE A 39 -21.31 0.65 1.53
CA PHE A 39 -20.02 0.65 0.86
C PHE A 39 -19.53 -0.77 0.65
N ASN A 40 -18.80 -0.97 -0.45
CA ASN A 40 -18.11 -2.23 -0.65
C ASN A 40 -17.03 -2.43 0.41
N ARG A 41 -17.09 -3.60 1.05
CA ARG A 41 -16.21 -3.94 2.18
C ARG A 41 -14.74 -3.85 1.83
N GLU A 42 -14.35 -4.39 0.67
CA GLU A 42 -12.94 -4.49 0.29
C GLU A 42 -12.38 -3.13 -0.12
N LEU A 43 -13.18 -2.33 -0.84
CA LEU A 43 -12.83 -0.93 -1.14
C LEU A 43 -12.75 -0.08 0.13
N SER A 44 -13.65 -0.31 1.11
CA SER A 44 -13.57 0.34 2.41
C SER A 44 -12.30 -0.05 3.19
N GLN A 45 -11.84 -1.30 3.06
CA GLN A 45 -10.58 -1.75 3.67
C GLN A 45 -9.37 -1.08 3.01
N LEU A 46 -9.37 -0.93 1.67
CA LEU A 46 -8.35 -0.14 0.97
C LEU A 46 -8.31 1.32 1.42
N GLN A 47 -9.48 1.97 1.59
CA GLN A 47 -9.54 3.34 2.11
C GLN A 47 -9.04 3.45 3.56
N PHE A 48 -9.22 2.42 4.37
CA PHE A 48 -8.59 2.36 5.69
C PHE A 48 -7.06 2.30 5.57
N ASN A 49 -6.52 1.40 4.74
CA ASN A 49 -5.08 1.31 4.50
C ASN A 49 -4.52 2.63 3.97
N TYR A 50 -5.24 3.31 3.08
CA TYR A 50 -4.85 4.62 2.59
C TYR A 50 -4.72 5.67 3.70
N ARG A 51 -5.65 5.69 4.66
CA ARG A 51 -5.54 6.57 5.83
C ARG A 51 -4.32 6.26 6.69
N VAL A 52 -3.89 4.99 6.75
CA VAL A 52 -2.62 4.60 7.40
C VAL A 52 -1.43 5.16 6.62
N LEU A 53 -1.43 5.07 5.28
CA LEU A 53 -0.39 5.67 4.45
C LEU A 53 -0.29 7.18 4.67
N LYS A 54 -1.43 7.88 4.78
CA LYS A 54 -1.46 9.32 5.03
C LYS A 54 -0.84 9.73 6.37
N GLN A 55 -0.74 8.83 7.35
CA GLN A 55 0.02 9.10 8.59
C GLN A 55 1.52 9.29 8.34
N ALA A 56 2.06 8.76 7.24
CA ALA A 56 3.45 9.02 6.83
C ALA A 56 3.71 10.48 6.43
N LEU A 57 2.66 11.26 6.14
CA LEU A 57 2.77 12.69 5.80
C LEU A 57 2.52 13.61 7.00
N ASP A 58 2.01 13.09 8.11
CA ASP A 58 1.71 13.90 9.29
C ASP A 58 3.00 14.22 10.07
N THR A 59 3.44 15.47 9.96
CA THR A 59 4.66 16.00 10.58
C THR A 59 4.56 16.15 12.10
N THR A 60 3.40 15.91 12.72
CA THR A 60 3.29 15.82 14.18
C THR A 60 3.91 14.52 14.72
N HIS A 61 4.05 13.50 13.88
CA HIS A 61 4.78 12.28 14.20
C HIS A 61 6.29 12.46 13.99
N PRO A 62 7.14 11.87 14.85
CA PRO A 62 8.57 11.74 14.58
C PRO A 62 8.84 11.10 13.21
N LEU A 63 9.92 11.52 12.54
CA LEU A 63 10.26 11.06 11.18
C LEU A 63 10.32 9.54 11.05
N ILE A 64 10.88 8.84 12.03
CA ILE A 64 10.93 7.37 12.01
C ILE A 64 9.54 6.73 12.12
N ASN A 65 8.63 7.33 12.88
CA ASN A 65 7.25 6.84 12.99
C ASN A 65 6.50 7.01 11.66
N ARG A 66 6.79 8.07 10.91
CA ARG A 66 6.25 8.28 9.56
C ARG A 66 6.73 7.21 8.58
N LEU A 67 8.03 6.85 8.63
CA LEU A 67 8.56 5.71 7.88
C LEU A 67 7.88 4.40 8.30
N ILE A 68 7.66 4.19 9.60
CA ILE A 68 6.95 3.02 10.11
C ILE A 68 5.52 2.95 9.58
N PHE A 69 4.77 4.06 9.52
CA PHE A 69 3.44 4.07 8.90
C PHE A 69 3.48 3.69 7.42
N CYS A 70 4.49 4.16 6.67
CA CYS A 70 4.72 3.72 5.29
C CYS A 70 4.95 2.20 5.20
N CYS A 71 5.71 1.62 6.13
CA CYS A 71 5.92 0.16 6.20
C CYS A 71 4.66 -0.61 6.63
N ILE A 72 3.89 -0.09 7.60
CA ILE A 72 2.62 -0.70 8.03
C ILE A 72 1.65 -0.75 6.85
N PHE A 73 1.58 0.30 6.04
CA PHE A 73 0.78 0.29 4.82
C PHE A 73 1.20 -0.85 3.88
N SER A 74 2.50 -1.06 3.61
CA SER A 74 2.96 -2.21 2.82
C SER A 74 2.50 -3.55 3.39
N SER A 75 2.71 -3.79 4.69
CA SER A 75 2.29 -5.05 5.32
C SER A 75 0.78 -5.27 5.27
N ASN A 76 -0.02 -4.20 5.46
CA ASN A 76 -1.47 -4.28 5.35
C ASN A 76 -1.93 -4.58 3.92
N MET A 77 -1.22 -4.07 2.91
CA MET A 77 -1.50 -4.37 1.51
C MET A 77 -1.17 -5.82 1.18
N ASP A 78 -0.05 -6.35 1.68
CA ASP A 78 0.30 -7.77 1.52
C ASP A 78 -0.80 -8.68 2.10
N GLU A 79 -1.22 -8.44 3.35
CA GLU A 79 -2.31 -9.21 3.97
C GLU A 79 -3.62 -9.07 3.19
N PHE A 80 -3.94 -7.86 2.72
CA PHE A 80 -5.13 -7.63 1.92
C PHE A 80 -5.14 -8.47 0.63
N PHE A 81 -4.02 -8.56 -0.08
CA PHE A 81 -3.92 -9.38 -1.28
C PHE A 81 -3.93 -10.88 -0.98
N GLU A 82 -3.21 -11.31 0.06
CA GLU A 82 -3.11 -12.72 0.45
C GLU A 82 -4.44 -13.29 0.94
N ILE A 83 -5.23 -12.49 1.66
CA ILE A 83 -6.48 -12.95 2.28
C ILE A 83 -7.70 -12.52 1.45
N ARG A 84 -7.88 -11.21 1.22
CA ARG A 84 -9.13 -10.68 0.65
C ARG A 84 -9.22 -10.91 -0.85
N VAL A 85 -8.19 -10.51 -1.58
CA VAL A 85 -8.17 -10.67 -3.05
C VAL A 85 -8.15 -12.15 -3.43
N ALA A 86 -7.43 -12.99 -2.69
CA ALA A 86 -7.49 -14.43 -2.85
C ALA A 86 -8.91 -14.99 -2.68
N GLY A 87 -9.65 -14.53 -1.67
CA GLY A 87 -11.05 -14.89 -1.43
C GLY A 87 -11.97 -14.53 -2.60
N LEU A 88 -11.87 -13.30 -3.12
CA LEU A 88 -12.63 -12.86 -4.29
C LEU A 88 -12.31 -13.71 -5.53
N ARG A 89 -11.02 -13.95 -5.80
CA ARG A 89 -10.58 -14.80 -6.91
C ARG A 89 -11.09 -16.24 -6.77
N GLN A 90 -11.19 -16.75 -5.55
CA GLN A 90 -11.73 -18.07 -5.28
C GLN A 90 -13.23 -18.14 -5.63
N GLN A 91 -14.02 -17.12 -5.27
CA GLN A 91 -15.45 -17.07 -5.61
C GLN A 91 -15.68 -17.13 -7.12
N ILE A 92 -14.94 -16.31 -7.87
CA ILE A 92 -15.00 -16.26 -9.34
C ILE A 92 -14.60 -17.61 -9.94
N LYS A 93 -13.47 -18.17 -9.50
CA LYS A 93 -12.95 -19.44 -10.02
C LYS A 93 -13.94 -20.61 -9.88
N TYR A 94 -14.71 -20.64 -8.80
CA TYR A 94 -15.66 -21.72 -8.53
C TYR A 94 -17.11 -21.37 -8.88
N GLY A 95 -17.37 -20.20 -9.50
CA GLY A 95 -18.72 -19.74 -9.83
C GLY A 95 -19.62 -19.60 -8.61
N ARG A 96 -19.03 -19.29 -7.44
CA ARG A 96 -19.74 -19.07 -6.17
C ARG A 96 -19.78 -17.59 -5.83
N GLU A 97 -20.12 -16.79 -6.82
CA GLU A 97 -20.21 -15.35 -6.68
C GLU A 97 -21.38 -15.03 -5.74
N THR A 98 -21.06 -14.42 -4.60
CA THR A 98 -22.06 -13.93 -3.66
C THR A 98 -22.01 -12.41 -3.69
N LEU A 99 -23.12 -11.79 -4.08
CA LEU A 99 -23.26 -10.35 -3.99
C LEU A 99 -23.25 -9.94 -2.52
N GLY A 100 -22.44 -8.94 -2.20
CA GLY A 100 -22.48 -8.28 -0.90
C GLY A 100 -23.73 -7.40 -0.77
N ALA A 101 -23.93 -6.81 0.41
CA ALA A 101 -25.00 -5.82 0.62
C ALA A 101 -24.87 -4.62 -0.34
N ASP A 102 -23.64 -4.30 -0.76
CA ASP A 102 -23.29 -3.26 -1.74
C ASP A 102 -23.72 -3.57 -3.19
N GLY A 103 -24.13 -4.81 -3.50
CA GLY A 103 -24.59 -5.20 -4.84
C GLY A 103 -23.51 -5.24 -5.93
N ILE A 104 -22.22 -5.13 -5.60
CA ILE A 104 -21.11 -5.16 -6.54
C ILE A 104 -20.68 -6.61 -6.82
N MET A 105 -20.48 -6.95 -8.09
CA MET A 105 -19.99 -8.28 -8.48
C MET A 105 -18.51 -8.46 -8.11
N PRO A 106 -18.06 -9.67 -7.73
CA PRO A 106 -16.65 -9.92 -7.40
C PRO A 106 -15.66 -9.50 -8.49
N GLU A 107 -16.01 -9.67 -9.76
CA GLU A 107 -15.17 -9.23 -10.90
C GLU A 107 -15.04 -7.69 -10.96
N GLN A 108 -16.13 -6.97 -10.73
CA GLN A 108 -16.14 -5.51 -10.68
C GLN A 108 -15.32 -5.02 -9.48
N ALA A 109 -15.49 -5.65 -8.31
CA ALA A 109 -14.70 -5.34 -7.12
C ALA A 109 -13.20 -5.55 -7.36
N LEU A 110 -12.79 -6.65 -8.00
CA LEU A 110 -11.38 -6.88 -8.35
C LEU A 110 -10.82 -5.83 -9.31
N SER A 111 -11.62 -5.41 -10.30
CA SER A 111 -11.21 -4.35 -11.23
C SER A 111 -10.96 -3.03 -10.50
N GLU A 112 -11.88 -2.62 -9.63
CA GLU A 112 -11.72 -1.39 -8.84
C GLU A 112 -10.60 -1.48 -7.80
N ILE A 113 -10.47 -2.63 -7.13
CA ILE A 113 -9.35 -2.90 -6.21
C ILE A 113 -8.02 -2.74 -6.94
N SER A 114 -7.89 -3.30 -8.15
CA SER A 114 -6.67 -3.19 -8.95
C SER A 114 -6.35 -1.73 -9.24
N ARG A 115 -7.31 -0.96 -9.76
CA ARG A 115 -7.10 0.46 -10.08
C ARG A 115 -6.67 1.26 -8.84
N VAL A 116 -7.41 1.15 -7.75
CA VAL A 116 -7.16 1.90 -6.49
C VAL A 116 -5.84 1.48 -5.84
N ALA A 117 -5.50 0.19 -5.87
CA ALA A 117 -4.25 -0.29 -5.29
C ALA A 117 -3.02 0.27 -6.03
N HIS A 118 -3.05 0.34 -7.36
CA HIS A 118 -1.95 0.96 -8.13
C HIS A 118 -1.80 2.45 -7.77
N GLU A 119 -2.91 3.19 -7.70
CA GLU A 119 -2.89 4.61 -7.30
C GLU A 119 -2.25 4.80 -5.91
N TYR A 120 -2.59 3.96 -4.94
CA TYR A 120 -2.04 4.07 -3.59
C TYR A 120 -0.57 3.62 -3.48
N ILE A 121 -0.16 2.63 -4.27
CA ILE A 121 1.24 2.17 -4.32
C ILE A 121 2.12 3.22 -4.97
N ASP A 122 1.67 3.83 -6.08
CA ASP A 122 2.38 4.92 -6.73
C ASP A 122 2.59 6.09 -5.75
N GLU A 123 1.54 6.47 -5.02
CA GLU A 123 1.64 7.51 -4.00
C GLU A 123 2.58 7.10 -2.84
N GLN A 124 2.56 5.84 -2.41
CA GLN A 124 3.50 5.36 -1.40
C GLN A 124 4.96 5.56 -1.84
N TYR A 125 5.27 5.24 -3.09
CA TYR A 125 6.61 5.44 -3.64
C TYR A 125 6.98 6.91 -3.74
N ASP A 126 6.03 7.79 -4.09
CA ASP A 126 6.26 9.23 -4.09
C ASP A 126 6.56 9.74 -2.67
N ILE A 127 5.77 9.33 -1.68
CA ILE A 127 5.98 9.67 -0.27
C ILE A 127 7.37 9.20 0.18
N LEU A 128 7.72 7.93 -0.10
CA LEU A 128 9.00 7.37 0.31
C LEU A 128 10.19 8.11 -0.34
N ASN A 129 10.18 8.25 -1.68
CA ASN A 129 11.31 8.74 -2.45
C ASN A 129 11.46 10.26 -2.42
N HIS A 130 10.36 11.00 -2.35
CA HIS A 130 10.35 12.46 -2.51
C HIS A 130 10.07 13.21 -1.20
N VAL A 131 9.63 12.53 -0.15
CA VAL A 131 9.40 13.12 1.18
C VAL A 131 10.29 12.47 2.24
N LEU A 132 10.11 11.17 2.51
CA LEU A 132 10.74 10.53 3.66
C LEU A 132 12.26 10.41 3.52
N ILE A 133 12.76 9.89 2.40
CA ILE A 133 14.21 9.75 2.17
C ILE A 133 14.91 11.12 2.23
N PRO A 134 14.46 12.18 1.52
CA PRO A 134 15.08 13.50 1.62
C PRO A 134 15.02 14.14 3.01
N GLU A 135 13.97 13.86 3.81
CA GLU A 135 13.93 14.34 5.20
C GLU A 135 14.91 13.58 6.10
N MET A 136 15.06 12.27 5.90
CA MET A 136 16.02 11.46 6.62
C MET A 136 17.46 11.88 6.35
N GLU A 137 17.77 12.26 5.10
CA GLU A 137 19.09 12.77 4.73
C GLU A 137 19.46 14.05 5.51
N LYS A 138 18.49 14.93 5.79
CA LYS A 138 18.70 16.15 6.60
C LYS A 138 19.05 15.81 8.05
N GLU A 139 18.51 14.70 8.56
CA GLU A 139 18.84 14.14 9.87
C GLU A 139 20.09 13.24 9.83
N ASN A 140 20.86 13.29 8.73
CA ASN A 140 22.08 12.52 8.49
C ASN A 140 21.87 11.00 8.45
N ILE A 141 20.68 10.54 8.04
CA ILE A 141 20.35 9.14 7.80
C ILE A 141 20.25 8.92 6.29
N HIS A 142 21.16 8.10 5.75
CA HIS A 142 21.34 7.96 4.30
C HIS A 142 21.08 6.53 3.82
N PHE A 143 20.29 6.40 2.76
CA PHE A 143 20.17 5.14 2.01
C PHE A 143 21.14 5.15 0.82
N VAL A 144 22.38 4.72 1.07
CA VAL A 144 23.46 4.83 0.08
C VAL A 144 23.29 3.83 -1.06
N ARG A 145 23.16 4.33 -2.29
CA ARG A 145 23.05 3.47 -3.48
C ARG A 145 24.39 2.85 -3.81
N ARG A 146 24.37 1.67 -4.45
CA ARG A 146 25.59 0.95 -4.83
C ARG A 146 26.58 1.79 -5.65
N GLN A 147 26.07 2.67 -6.50
CA GLN A 147 26.89 3.54 -7.34
C GLN A 147 27.61 4.65 -6.55
N GLU A 148 27.22 4.88 -5.31
CA GLU A 148 27.73 5.95 -4.43
C GLU A 148 28.67 5.43 -3.35
N TRP A 149 28.92 4.10 -3.32
CA TRP A 149 29.79 3.51 -2.31
C TRP A 149 31.23 3.98 -2.44
N THR A 150 31.85 4.30 -1.30
CA THR A 150 33.30 4.50 -1.24
C THR A 150 34.03 3.15 -1.41
N PRO A 151 35.32 3.15 -1.78
CA PRO A 151 36.12 1.93 -1.84
C PRO A 151 36.09 1.13 -0.54
N GLU A 152 36.09 1.80 0.61
CA GLU A 152 36.04 1.20 1.94
C GLU A 152 34.68 0.55 2.22
N GLN A 153 33.58 1.21 1.85
CA GLN A 153 32.23 0.64 1.97
C GLN A 153 32.06 -0.58 1.08
N ALA A 154 32.54 -0.51 -0.17
CA ALA A 154 32.46 -1.62 -1.10
C ALA A 154 33.25 -2.84 -0.60
N GLU A 155 34.41 -2.62 0.00
CA GLU A 155 35.21 -3.70 0.59
C GLU A 155 34.56 -4.26 1.86
N TRP A 156 34.00 -3.41 2.71
CA TRP A 156 33.25 -3.85 3.89
C TRP A 156 32.04 -4.72 3.49
N VAL A 157 31.21 -4.27 2.54
CA VAL A 157 30.05 -5.03 2.04
C VAL A 157 30.48 -6.36 1.44
N ARG A 158 31.61 -6.40 0.70
CA ARG A 158 32.15 -7.64 0.12
C ARG A 158 32.50 -8.65 1.21
N ASN A 159 33.16 -8.21 2.28
CA ASN A 159 33.57 -9.09 3.36
C ASN A 159 32.35 -9.55 4.18
N TYR A 160 31.45 -8.62 4.53
CA TYR A 160 30.17 -8.98 5.18
C TYR A 160 29.37 -10.00 4.35
N PHE A 161 29.29 -9.81 3.03
CA PHE A 161 28.61 -10.77 2.17
C PHE A 161 29.26 -12.16 2.21
N LYS A 162 30.59 -12.26 2.16
CA LYS A 162 31.30 -13.55 2.20
C LYS A 162 31.17 -14.26 3.54
N ASP A 163 31.24 -13.50 4.62
CA ASP A 163 31.38 -14.06 5.97
C ASP A 163 30.01 -14.33 6.61
N GLU A 164 29.01 -13.48 6.34
CA GLU A 164 27.70 -13.53 7.02
C GLU A 164 26.55 -13.97 6.10
N ILE A 165 26.54 -13.51 4.84
CA ILE A 165 25.41 -13.78 3.92
C ILE A 165 25.63 -15.09 3.15
N LEU A 166 26.76 -15.24 2.46
CA LEU A 166 27.06 -16.35 1.56
C LEU A 166 26.90 -17.74 2.23
N PRO A 167 27.27 -17.95 3.51
CA PRO A 167 27.11 -19.25 4.15
C PRO A 167 25.65 -19.67 4.35
N VAL A 168 24.71 -18.72 4.38
CA VAL A 168 23.28 -18.99 4.61
C VAL A 168 22.45 -18.96 3.31
N VAL A 169 22.99 -18.47 2.20
CA VAL A 169 22.32 -18.53 0.90
C VAL A 169 22.82 -19.70 0.05
N SER A 170 21.89 -20.53 -0.40
CA SER A 170 22.16 -21.55 -1.41
C SER A 170 21.70 -21.05 -2.78
N PRO A 171 22.62 -20.78 -3.72
CA PRO A 171 22.23 -20.34 -5.07
C PRO A 171 21.49 -21.46 -5.79
N ILE A 172 20.28 -21.16 -6.30
CA ILE A 172 19.52 -22.08 -7.13
C ILE A 172 19.83 -21.75 -8.59
N GLY A 173 20.49 -22.69 -9.28
CA GLY A 173 20.65 -22.63 -10.73
C GLY A 173 19.33 -22.95 -11.42
N LEU A 174 18.74 -21.96 -12.10
CA LEU A 174 17.57 -22.18 -12.93
C LEU A 174 18.02 -22.60 -14.33
N ASP A 175 17.61 -23.77 -14.77
CA ASP A 175 17.84 -24.26 -16.12
C ASP A 175 16.57 -24.95 -16.66
N PRO A 176 16.44 -25.17 -17.98
CA PRO A 176 15.23 -25.76 -18.56
C PRO A 176 14.82 -27.13 -17.96
N SER A 177 15.78 -27.88 -17.41
CA SER A 177 15.60 -29.17 -16.73
C SER A 177 15.34 -29.03 -15.22
N HIS A 178 15.62 -27.86 -14.63
CA HIS A 178 15.33 -27.48 -13.25
C HIS A 178 14.58 -26.13 -13.20
N PRO A 179 13.29 -26.10 -13.62
CA PRO A 179 12.49 -24.90 -13.60
C PRO A 179 12.18 -24.45 -12.17
N PHE A 180 11.76 -23.18 -12.04
CA PHE A 180 11.37 -22.61 -10.76
C PHE A 180 10.29 -23.48 -10.06
N PRO A 181 10.36 -23.68 -8.73
CA PRO A 181 9.35 -24.43 -7.99
C PRO A 181 7.96 -23.84 -8.24
N ARG A 182 6.98 -24.70 -8.55
CA ARG A 182 5.56 -24.31 -8.72
C ARG A 182 4.80 -24.40 -7.43
#